data_AF-A0AAJ5MPS3-F1
#
_entry.id   AF-A0AAJ5MPS3-F1
#
_cell.length_a   1.000
_cell.length_b   1.000
_cell.length_c   1.000
_cell.angle_alpha   90.00
_cell.angle_beta   90.00
_cell.angle_gamma   90.00
#
_symmetry.space_group_name_H-M   'P 1'
#
loop_
_entity.id
_entity.type
_entity.pdbx_description
1 polymer ?
#
loop_
_entity_poly.entity_id
_entity_poly.type
_entity_poly.pdbx_seq_one_letter_code
_entity_poly.pdbx_strand_id
1 'polypeptide(L)' 'MNRKLKTYGISIVDRPKIKATKKLDLSGDQGKQIVYSETKLALRTHRKTFQKLADM' A
#
# COMPACT_ATOMS: atom_id res chain seq x y z
N MET A 1 -22.57 -4.67 24.76
CA MET A 1 -22.03 -3.61 25.63
C MET A 1 -21.40 -4.27 26.85
N ASN A 2 -20.08 -4.21 27.02
CA ASN A 2 -19.36 -5.05 27.99
C ASN A 2 -19.42 -4.45 29.40
N ARG A 3 -20.37 -4.92 30.23
CA ARG A 3 -20.74 -4.35 31.55
C ARG A 3 -19.58 -4.29 32.56
N LYS A 4 -18.56 -5.13 32.38
CA LYS A 4 -17.38 -5.24 33.26
C LYS A 4 -16.49 -4.00 33.29
N LEU A 5 -16.45 -3.22 32.20
CA LEU A 5 -15.55 -2.05 32.08
C LEU A 5 -16.02 -0.85 32.91
N LYS A 6 -17.31 -0.74 33.23
CA LYS A 6 -17.86 0.31 34.09
C LYS A 6 -17.35 0.21 35.53
N THR A 7 -17.11 -1.00 36.04
CA THR A 7 -16.62 -1.23 37.41
C THR A 7 -15.23 -0.64 37.63
N TYR A 8 -14.44 -0.47 36.57
CA TYR A 8 -13.10 0.12 36.62
C TYR A 8 -13.09 1.63 36.38
N GLY A 9 -14.25 2.30 36.40
CA GLY A 9 -14.35 3.76 36.18
C GLY A 9 -14.13 4.20 34.72
N ILE A 10 -14.11 3.26 33.77
CA ILE A 10 -13.82 3.54 32.36
C ILE A 10 -15.13 3.87 31.63
N SER A 11 -15.25 5.10 31.13
CA SER A 11 -16.35 5.53 30.25
C SER A 11 -16.10 5.06 28.81
N ILE A 12 -16.93 4.13 28.32
CA ILE A 12 -16.87 3.69 26.93
C ILE A 12 -17.54 4.76 26.06
N VAL A 13 -16.72 5.55 25.37
CA VAL A 13 -17.15 6.51 24.35
C VAL A 13 -17.21 5.79 23.01
N ASP A 14 -18.30 5.99 22.26
CA ASP A 14 -18.41 5.41 20.93
C ASP A 14 -17.50 6.20 19.97
N ARG A 15 -16.54 5.51 19.35
CA ARG A 15 -15.55 6.14 18.47
C ARG A 15 -15.94 5.87 17.01
N PRO A 16 -15.85 6.87 16.13
CA PRO A 16 -16.07 6.64 14.71
C PRO A 16 -15.05 5.63 14.19
N LYS A 17 -15.52 4.60 13.49
CA LYS A 17 -14.64 3.63 12.83
C LYS A 17 -14.02 4.27 11.60
N ILE A 18 -12.78 4.73 11.74
CA ILE A 18 -12.00 5.25 10.61
C ILE A 18 -11.57 4.06 9.76
N LYS A 19 -12.09 3.97 8.52
CA LYS A 19 -11.64 2.97 7.55
C LYS A 19 -10.32 3.43 6.95
N ALA A 20 -9.29 2.57 7.00
CA ALA A 20 -8.05 2.83 6.30
C ALA A 20 -8.32 2.84 4.77
N THR A 21 -8.14 3.99 4.14
CA THR A 21 -8.18 4.11 2.67
C THR A 21 -6.77 3.86 2.16
N LYS A 22 -6.57 2.75 1.43
CA LYS A 22 -5.30 2.49 0.76
C LYS A 22 -5.26 3.35 -0.51
N LYS A 23 -4.61 4.51 -0.43
CA LYS A 23 -4.33 5.37 -1.58
C LYS A 23 -2.84 5.24 -1.93
N LEU A 24 -2.55 4.77 -3.13
CA LEU A 24 -1.20 4.76 -3.68
C LEU A 24 -1.03 6.00 -4.56
N ASP A 25 -0.10 6.88 -4.20
CA ASP A 25 0.29 8.03 -5.01
C ASP A 25 1.73 7.81 -5.51
N LEU A 26 1.89 7.77 -6.83
CA LEU A 26 3.17 7.51 -7.48
C LEU A 26 3.89 8.81 -7.89
N SER A 27 3.29 9.98 -7.64
CA SER A 27 3.80 11.27 -8.13
C SER A 27 5.03 11.76 -7.34
N GLY A 28 5.12 11.39 -6.06
CA GLY A 28 6.24 11.75 -5.18
C GLY A 28 7.50 10.92 -5.42
N ASP A 29 8.60 11.31 -4.79
CA ASP A 29 9.91 10.65 -5.01
C ASP A 29 9.93 9.19 -4.55
N GLN A 30 9.17 8.85 -3.50
CA GLN A 30 8.96 7.45 -3.11
C GLN A 30 8.20 6.66 -4.18
N GLY A 31 7.22 7.29 -4.83
CA GLY A 31 6.48 6.71 -5.94
C GLY A 31 7.36 6.43 -7.14
N LYS A 32 8.23 7.39 -7.51
CA LYS A 32 9.23 7.21 -8.57
C LYS A 32 10.18 6.06 -8.26
N GLN A 33 10.61 5.92 -7.00
CA GLN A 33 11.47 4.82 -6.60
C GLN A 33 10.81 3.45 -6.76
N ILE A 34 9.51 3.33 -6.42
CA ILE A 34 8.73 2.11 -6.62
C ILE A 34 8.66 1.77 -8.11
N VAL A 35 8.31 2.74 -8.96
CA VAL A 35 8.24 2.54 -10.41
C VAL A 35 9.60 2.07 -10.93
N TYR A 36 10.70 2.70 -10.48
CA TYR A 36 12.04 2.35 -10.92
C TYR A 36 12.46 0.93 -10.50
N SER A 37 12.19 0.53 -9.25
CA SER A 37 12.52 -0.81 -8.76
C SER A 37 11.75 -1.89 -9.50
N GLU A 38 10.44 -1.70 -9.68
CA GLU A 38 9.57 -2.66 -10.37
C GLU A 38 9.93 -2.78 -11.85
N THR A 39 10.19 -1.65 -12.52
CA THR A 39 10.61 -1.65 -13.93
C THR A 39 11.93 -2.39 -14.10
N LYS A 40 12.90 -2.17 -13.21
CA LYS A 40 14.19 -2.87 -13.25
C LYS A 40 14.03 -4.37 -13.03
N LEU A 41 13.13 -4.78 -12.14
CA LEU A 41 12.83 -6.19 -11.91
C LEU A 41 12.21 -6.82 -13.16
N ALA A 42 11.19 -6.19 -13.75
CA ALA A 42 10.52 -6.68 -14.95
C ALA A 42 11.49 -6.86 -16.13
N LEU A 43 12.37 -5.90 -16.37
CA LEU A 43 13.38 -5.95 -17.43
C LEU A 43 14.37 -7.11 -17.23
N ARG A 44 14.77 -7.39 -15.99
CA ARG A 44 15.66 -8.52 -15.67
C ARG A 44 14.95 -9.85 -15.89
N THR A 45 13.72 -9.98 -15.42
CA THR A 45 12.94 -11.22 -15.52
C THR A 45 12.59 -11.56 -16.97
N HIS A 46 12.26 -10.56 -17.79
CA HIS A 46 11.74 -10.77 -19.15
C HIS A 46 12.65 -10.26 -20.26
N ARG A 47 13.97 -10.41 -20.11
CA ARG A 47 14.96 -9.88 -21.05
C ARG A 47 14.72 -10.25 -22.51
N LYS A 48 14.37 -11.52 -22.81
CA LYS A 48 14.13 -11.99 -24.18
C LYS A 48 12.87 -11.37 -24.81
N THR A 49 11.83 -11.16 -24.00
CA THR A 49 10.59 -10.52 -24.45
C THR A 49 10.83 -9.08 -24.82
N PHE A 50 11.54 -8.34 -23.96
CA PHE A 50 11.89 -6.94 -24.25
C PHE A 50 12.86 -6.81 -25.42
N GLN A 51 13.80 -7.74 -25.61
CA GLN A 51 14.66 -7.77 -26.80
C GLN A 51 13.81 -7.92 -28.07
N LYS A 52 12.90 -8.91 -28.09
CA LYS A 52 12.01 -9.13 -29.24
C LYS A 52 11.11 -7.93 -29.53
N LEU A 53 10.62 -7.24 -28.50
CA LEU A 53 9.82 -6.02 -28.65
C LEU A 53 10.63 -4.83 -29.15
N ALA A 54 11.92 -4.75 -28.83
CA ALA A 54 12.80 -3.69 -29.33
C ALA A 54 13.16 -3.89 -30.81
N ASP A 55 13.16 -5.14 -31.26
CA ASP A 55 13.45 -5.53 -32.65
C ASP A 55 12.20 -5.55 -33.57
N MET A 56 11.01 -5.26 -33.02
CA MET A 56 9.74 -5.14 -33.76
C MET A 56 9.51 -3.71 -34.26
#